data_AF-A0AAW0HLZ1-F1
#
_entry.id   AF-A0AAW0HLZ1-F1
#
_cell.length_a   1.000
_cell.length_b   1.000
_cell.length_c   1.000
_cell.angle_alpha   90.00
_cell.angle_beta   90.00
_cell.angle_gamma   90.00
#
_symmetry.space_group_name_H-M   'P 1'
#
loop_
_entity.id
_entity.type
_entity.pdbx_description
1 polymer ?
#
loop_
_entity_poly.entity_id
_entity_poly.type
_entity_poly.pdbx_seq_one_letter_code
_entity_poly.pdbx_strand_id
1 'polypeptide(L)'
;MRLGINKTDPNTLTEEEVRKFARLNIDPSTITWQRVLDTNDRFLRKITIGQGSTEKGYSRQAQFDIAVASEIMAVLALTDSLADMKERLGRMVVASDKDGQPVTAEDL
;
A
#
# COMPACT_ATOMS: atom_id res chain seq x y z
N MET A 1 2.90 8.28 16.45
CA MET A 1 2.11 7.27 15.71
C MET A 1 0.67 7.31 16.19
N ARG A 2 -0.32 7.45 15.30
CA ARG A 2 -1.75 7.42 15.64
C ARG A 2 -2.22 6.09 16.25
N LEU A 3 -1.38 5.06 16.21
CA LEU A 3 -1.62 3.77 16.87
C LEU A 3 -1.54 3.84 18.41
N GLY A 4 -1.08 4.95 19.00
CA GLY A 4 -0.99 5.10 20.47
C GLY A 4 0.07 4.19 21.12
N ILE A 5 0.89 3.50 20.33
CA ILE A 5 1.93 2.59 20.80
C ILE A 5 3.19 3.40 21.06
N ASN A 6 3.50 3.62 22.34
CA ASN A 6 4.71 4.33 22.81
C ASN A 6 5.90 3.39 23.10
N LYS A 7 5.79 2.10 22.74
CA LYS A 7 6.83 1.11 23.00
C LYS A 7 7.68 0.89 21.75
N THR A 8 8.98 1.13 21.86
CA THR A 8 9.96 1.05 20.76
C THR A 8 10.59 -0.35 20.62
N ASP A 9 10.33 -1.26 21.56
CA ASP A 9 10.98 -2.58 21.65
C ASP A 9 10.06 -3.72 21.18
N PRO A 10 10.34 -4.36 20.01
CA PRO A 10 9.45 -5.33 19.37
C PRO A 10 9.11 -6.57 20.21
N ASN A 11 9.95 -6.93 21.18
CA ASN A 11 9.78 -8.13 22.01
C ASN A 11 8.84 -7.92 23.21
N THR A 12 8.35 -6.69 23.42
CA THR A 12 7.48 -6.33 24.56
C THR A 12 6.02 -6.08 24.15
N LEU A 13 5.70 -6.34 22.88
CA LEU A 13 4.36 -6.17 22.31
C LEU A 13 3.52 -7.42 22.61
N THR A 14 2.32 -7.22 23.14
CA THR A 14 1.27 -8.26 23.22
C THR A 14 0.87 -8.73 21.81
N GLU A 15 0.26 -9.92 21.65
CA GLU A 15 -0.17 -10.40 20.32
C GLU A 15 -1.08 -9.41 19.57
N GLU A 16 -1.92 -8.65 20.29
CA GLU A 16 -2.74 -7.57 19.73
C GLU A 16 -1.91 -6.34 19.33
N GLU A 17 -0.95 -5.93 20.15
CA GLU A 17 -0.02 -4.85 19.80
C GLU A 17 0.90 -5.25 18.64
N VAL A 18 1.35 -6.52 18.56
CA VAL A 18 2.10 -7.07 17.44
C VAL A 18 1.25 -7.05 16.18
N ARG A 19 -0.04 -7.37 16.23
CA ARG A 19 -0.92 -7.24 15.04
C ARG A 19 -1.09 -5.79 14.59
N LYS A 20 -1.16 -4.86 15.53
CA LYS A 20 -1.22 -3.42 15.23
C LYS A 20 0.12 -2.83 14.79
N PHE A 21 1.24 -3.41 15.22
CA PHE A 21 2.60 -2.97 14.92
C PHE A 21 3.16 -3.66 13.66
N ALA A 22 2.76 -4.90 13.39
CA ALA A 22 2.99 -5.62 12.15
C ALA A 22 2.05 -5.03 11.10
N ARG A 23 2.56 -4.00 10.45
CA ARG A 23 1.97 -3.12 9.42
C ARG A 23 1.02 -3.71 8.37
N LEU A 24 0.70 -5.00 8.28
CA LEU A 24 -0.29 -5.49 7.31
C LEU A 24 -1.04 -6.73 7.81
N ASN A 25 -2.16 -6.53 8.51
CA ASN A 25 -3.32 -7.42 8.35
C ASN A 25 -4.09 -7.07 7.05
N ILE A 26 -3.39 -6.58 6.03
CA ILE A 26 -3.97 -6.28 4.72
C ILE A 26 -4.37 -7.58 4.06
N ASP A 27 -5.58 -7.63 3.54
CA ASP A 27 -5.99 -8.70 2.65
C ASP A 27 -5.34 -8.47 1.26
N PRO A 28 -4.43 -9.35 0.79
CA PRO A 28 -3.77 -9.19 -0.50
C PRO A 28 -4.72 -9.15 -1.69
N SER A 29 -5.93 -9.70 -1.54
CA SER A 29 -6.98 -9.67 -2.58
C SER A 29 -7.67 -8.32 -2.70
N THR A 30 -7.59 -7.48 -1.66
CA THR A 30 -8.21 -6.15 -1.59
C THR A 30 -7.23 -5.02 -1.92
N ILE A 31 -5.98 -5.35 -2.31
CA ILE A 31 -5.00 -4.36 -2.73
C ILE A 31 -5.49 -3.72 -4.04
N THR A 32 -6.03 -2.51 -3.92
CA THR A 32 -6.45 -1.67 -5.04
C THR A 32 -5.27 -0.98 -5.70
N TRP A 33 -4.16 -0.83 -4.96
CA TRP A 33 -2.97 -0.15 -5.43
C TRP A 33 -2.23 -0.95 -6.53
N GLN A 34 -2.25 -0.42 -7.75
CA GLN A 34 -1.53 -0.98 -8.89
C GLN A 34 -0.11 -0.43 -8.99
N ARG A 35 0.76 -1.15 -9.69
CA ARG A 35 2.11 -0.66 -9.98
C ARG A 35 2.08 0.28 -11.17
N VAL A 36 3.16 1.01 -11.36
CA VAL A 36 3.27 2.00 -12.41
C VAL A 36 4.51 1.76 -13.26
N LEU A 37 4.37 1.90 -14.58
CA LEU A 37 5.48 1.90 -15.53
C LEU A 37 5.23 2.98 -16.59
N ASP A 38 6.28 3.72 -16.98
CA ASP A 38 6.19 4.73 -18.04
C ASP A 38 6.56 4.14 -19.42
N THR A 39 5.82 3.12 -19.83
CA THR A 39 5.96 2.51 -21.17
C THR A 39 4.61 2.04 -21.69
N ASN A 40 4.48 1.96 -23.01
CA ASN A 40 3.31 1.37 -23.65
C ASN A 40 3.44 -0.16 -23.71
N ASP A 41 3.16 -0.84 -22.59
CA ASP A 41 3.13 -2.30 -22.53
C ASP A 41 1.75 -2.84 -22.13
N ARG A 42 1.03 -3.38 -23.12
CA ARG A 42 -0.33 -3.92 -22.90
C ARG A 42 -0.34 -5.23 -22.11
N PHE A 43 0.77 -5.99 -22.09
CA PHE A 43 0.81 -7.30 -21.43
C PHE A 43 0.84 -7.16 -19.91
N LEU A 44 1.21 -5.99 -19.39
CA LEU A 44 1.24 -5.72 -17.95
C LEU A 44 -0.13 -5.34 -17.37
N ARG A 45 -1.19 -5.27 -18.19
CA ARG A 45 -2.57 -5.00 -17.73
C ARG A 45 -3.11 -6.06 -16.80
N LYS A 46 -2.63 -7.31 -16.89
CA LYS A 46 -3.00 -8.38 -15.97
C LYS A 46 -1.90 -9.43 -15.92
N ILE A 47 -1.20 -9.49 -14.79
CA ILE A 47 -0.09 -10.41 -14.57
C ILE A 47 -0.23 -11.14 -13.24
N THR A 48 0.44 -12.28 -13.12
CA THR A 48 0.63 -12.96 -11.84
C THR A 48 2.08 -12.73 -11.39
N ILE A 49 2.24 -12.17 -10.19
CA ILE A 49 3.57 -11.97 -9.57
C ILE A 49 3.82 -13.03 -8.48
N GLY A 50 5.04 -13.08 -7.96
CA GLY A 50 5.37 -13.95 -6.83
C GLY A 50 5.62 -15.42 -7.22
N GLN A 51 6.02 -15.66 -8.48
CA GLN A 51 6.29 -17.01 -9.00
C GLN A 51 7.72 -17.50 -8.71
N GLY A 52 8.57 -16.65 -8.10
CA GLY A 52 9.94 -17.02 -7.73
C GLY A 52 9.96 -17.97 -6.53
N SER A 53 10.94 -18.88 -6.50
CA SER A 53 11.14 -19.82 -5.39
C SER A 53 11.39 -19.14 -4.03
N THR A 54 11.88 -17.90 -4.05
CA THR A 54 12.13 -17.05 -2.87
C THR A 54 10.87 -16.41 -2.28
N GLU A 55 9.77 -16.35 -3.05
CA GLU A 55 8.55 -15.62 -2.69
C GLU A 55 7.61 -16.42 -1.78
N LYS A 56 8.10 -17.53 -1.20
CA LYS A 56 7.44 -18.35 -0.17
C LYS A 56 6.00 -18.78 -0.54
N GLY A 57 5.72 -18.96 -1.84
CA GLY A 57 4.41 -19.37 -2.34
C GLY A 57 3.35 -18.27 -2.38
N TYR A 58 3.70 -17.01 -2.09
CA TYR A 58 2.77 -15.88 -2.16
C TYR A 58 2.69 -15.34 -3.59
N SER A 59 1.71 -15.83 -4.34
CA SER A 59 1.38 -15.30 -5.66
C SER A 59 0.12 -14.45 -5.62
N ARG A 60 0.07 -13.38 -6.43
CA ARG A 60 -1.14 -12.56 -6.60
C ARG A 60 -1.28 -12.05 -8.02
N GLN A 61 -2.53 -11.75 -8.39
CA GLN A 61 -2.77 -10.95 -9.58
C GLN A 61 -2.40 -9.49 -9.30
N ALA A 62 -1.77 -8.86 -10.28
CA ALA A 62 -1.40 -7.45 -10.25
C ALA A 62 -1.55 -6.86 -11.65
N GLN A 63 -1.65 -5.53 -11.69
CA GLN A 63 -1.69 -4.74 -12.92
C GLN A 63 -0.64 -3.63 -12.81
N PHE A 64 -0.12 -3.21 -13.96
CA PHE A 64 0.62 -1.97 -14.11
C PHE A 64 -0.20 -0.96 -14.89
N ASP A 65 -0.27 0.25 -14.38
CA ASP A 65 -0.85 1.41 -15.05
C ASP A 65 0.26 2.33 -15.57
N ILE A 66 -0.07 3.15 -16.56
CA ILE A 66 0.85 4.19 -17.04
C ILE A 66 1.03 5.27 -15.97
N ALA A 67 2.22 5.86 -15.86
CA ALA A 67 2.54 6.83 -14.81
C ALA A 67 1.56 8.00 -14.68
N VAL A 68 1.06 8.48 -15.82
CA VAL A 68 0.07 9.56 -15.85
C VAL A 68 -1.32 9.18 -15.31
N ALA A 69 -1.64 7.89 -15.26
CA ALA A 69 -2.90 7.39 -14.69
C ALA A 69 -2.83 7.22 -13.17
N SER A 70 -1.65 7.41 -12.55
CA SER A 70 -1.49 7.26 -11.11
C SER A 70 -2.18 8.39 -10.35
N GLU A 71 -2.88 8.04 -9.28
CA GLU A 71 -3.41 8.99 -8.29
C GLU A 71 -2.30 9.91 -7.73
N ILE A 72 -1.05 9.43 -7.69
CA ILE A 72 0.12 10.24 -7.33
C ILE A 72 0.30 11.42 -8.29
N MET A 73 0.09 11.23 -9.60
CA MET A 73 0.20 12.30 -10.60
C MET A 73 -0.94 13.31 -10.47
N ALA A 74 -2.14 12.84 -10.12
CA ALA A 74 -3.27 13.72 -9.81
C ALA A 74 -3.00 14.58 -8.57
N VAL A 75 -2.44 13.98 -7.50
CA VAL A 75 -2.00 14.73 -6.32
C VAL A 75 -0.94 15.75 -6.72
N LEU A 76 0.10 15.35 -7.46
CA LEU A 76 1.16 16.27 -7.91
C LEU A 76 0.61 17.46 -8.73
N ALA A 77 -0.39 17.24 -9.57
CA ALA A 77 -0.99 18.27 -10.41
C ALA A 77 -1.93 19.23 -9.64
N LEU A 78 -2.43 18.83 -8.46
CA LEU A 78 -3.44 19.57 -7.70
C LEU A 78 -2.93 20.15 -6.38
N THR A 79 -1.65 19.96 -6.06
CA THR A 79 -1.07 20.44 -4.80
C THR A 79 -0.53 21.85 -4.90
N ASP A 80 -0.84 22.66 -3.89
CA ASP A 80 -0.37 24.05 -3.80
C ASP A 80 0.90 24.19 -2.93
N SER A 81 1.29 23.14 -2.21
CA SER A 81 2.51 23.12 -1.39
C SER A 81 2.98 21.70 -1.07
N LEU A 82 4.23 21.57 -0.60
CA LEU A 82 4.77 20.31 -0.12
C LEU A 82 3.99 19.73 1.08
N ALA A 83 3.45 20.61 1.93
CA ALA A 83 2.65 20.19 3.08
C ALA A 83 1.30 19.59 2.63
N ASP A 84 0.62 20.25 1.69
CA ASP A 84 -0.62 19.77 1.07
C ASP A 84 -0.39 18.45 0.31
N MET A 85 0.73 18.34 -0.41
CA MET A 85 1.13 17.10 -1.08
C MET A 85 1.29 15.95 -0.08
N LYS A 86 1.99 16.18 1.04
CA LYS A 86 2.19 15.15 2.06
C LYS A 86 0.85 14.70 2.69
N GLU A 87 -0.05 15.63 2.95
CA GLU A 87 -1.37 15.33 3.52
C GLU A 87 -2.23 14.51 2.54
N ARG A 88 -2.26 14.91 1.27
CA ARG A 88 -3.01 14.18 0.24
C ARG A 88 -2.45 12.79 0.01
N LEU A 89 -1.12 12.67 -0.09
CA LEU A 89 -0.45 11.37 -0.20
C LEU A 89 -0.79 10.47 0.98
N GLY A 90 -0.79 10.99 2.21
CA GLY A 90 -1.11 10.23 3.41
C GLY A 90 -2.56 9.69 3.45
N ARG A 91 -3.52 10.43 2.89
CA ARG A 91 -4.94 10.05 2.86
C ARG A 91 -5.30 8.98 1.82
N MET A 92 -4.38 8.61 0.93
CA MET A 92 -4.64 7.67 -0.15
C MET A 92 -4.85 6.26 0.40
N VAL A 93 -5.96 5.62 0.00
CA VAL A 93 -6.30 4.25 0.45
C VAL A 93 -5.58 3.23 -0.42
N VAL A 94 -4.75 2.39 0.19
CA VAL A 94 -3.89 1.42 -0.52
C VAL A 94 -4.47 0.00 -0.56
N ALA A 95 -5.27 -0.37 0.45
CA ALA A 95 -5.93 -1.66 0.54
C ALA A 95 -7.00 -1.64 1.65
N SER A 96 -7.66 -2.78 1.88
CA SER A 96 -8.43 -3.03 3.10
C SER A 96 -7.70 -4.03 4.00
N ASP A 97 -7.87 -3.92 5.31
CA ASP A 97 -7.48 -4.99 6.23
C ASP A 97 -8.46 -6.18 6.14
N LYS A 98 -8.13 -7.31 6.78
CA LYS A 98 -9.01 -8.49 6.81
C LYS A 98 -10.33 -8.26 7.54
N ASP A 99 -10.42 -7.19 8.33
CA ASP A 99 -11.62 -6.76 9.04
C ASP A 99 -12.46 -5.76 8.21
N GLY A 100 -12.03 -5.49 6.97
CA GLY A 100 -12.70 -4.62 6.01
C GLY A 100 -12.48 -3.12 6.22
N GLN A 101 -11.57 -2.71 7.11
CA GLN A 101 -11.23 -1.31 7.32
C GLN A 101 -10.26 -0.80 6.23
N PRO A 102 -10.45 0.43 5.72
CA PRO A 102 -9.54 1.01 4.75
C PRO A 102 -8.17 1.27 5.38
N VAL A 103 -7.11 0.84 4.71
CA VAL A 103 -5.72 1.14 5.07
C VAL A 103 -5.22 2.26 4.18
N THR A 104 -4.72 3.33 4.78
CA THR A 104 -4.17 4.49 4.08
C THR A 104 -2.65 4.42 3.95
N ALA A 105 -2.07 5.25 3.09
CA ALA A 105 -0.63 5.37 2.94
C ALA A 105 0.06 5.94 4.19
N GLU A 106 -0.67 6.69 5.03
CA GLU A 106 -0.17 7.14 6.35
C GLU A 106 -0.11 6.00 7.37
N ASP A 107 -0.91 4.94 7.20
CA ASP A 107 -0.91 3.74 8.05
C ASP A 107 0.24 2.77 7.71
N LEU A 108 0.83 2.93 6.52
CA LEU A 108 2.05 2.24 6.10
C LEU A 108 3.26 2.95 6.70
#